data_AF-A0A1P8YJQ0-F1
#
_entry.id   AF-A0A1P8YJQ0-F1
#
_cell.length_a   1.000
_cell.length_b   1.000
_cell.length_c   1.000
_cell.angle_alpha   90.00
_cell.angle_beta   90.00
_cell.angle_gamma   90.00
#
_symmetry.space_group_name_H-M   'P 1'
#
loop_
_entity.id
_entity.type
_entity.pdbx_description
1 polymer ?
#
loop_
_entity_poly.entity_id
_entity_poly.type
_entity_poly.pdbx_seq_one_letter_code
_entity_poly.pdbx_strand_id
1 'polypeptide(L)'
;MRDDDPEDLLGDDFLTALFGDHPVGRPVIGSVESIESMSRTQLHSFHVRRYTPPRMVVAVAGNVDHDETVALVRRSFKGHLTRGPKPAERREGRLRLRTVPELTLRGRDSEQAHLCMGVRAFGRHEGHRWALSVLNTAVGGGLSSRLFQEIRESRGLAYSVYSSIDTFADSGAFSVYAGCQPENLGEVTTVIREVLANVAANGITDDECARAKGSIRGGLVLGLEDSGSRMHRIGRSELNYGNHRSISETLARIDEVTTEEVREVAAMLLTRPFGASVVGPYKRKRDLPAAVRGIV
;
A
#
# COMPACT_ATOMS: atom_id res chain seq x y z
N MET A 1 16.40 -11.12 6.77
CA MET A 1 14.97 -11.32 7.06
C MET A 1 14.05 -11.06 5.89
N ARG A 2 14.23 -10.02 5.03
CA ARG A 2 13.42 -9.90 3.79
C ARG A 2 13.43 -11.19 2.95
N ASP A 3 14.61 -11.75 2.69
CA ASP A 3 14.71 -12.97 1.89
C ASP A 3 14.27 -14.21 2.67
N ASP A 4 14.03 -14.11 3.98
CA ASP A 4 13.55 -15.20 4.83
C ASP A 4 12.01 -15.24 4.86
N ASP A 5 11.35 -14.08 4.71
CA ASP A 5 9.89 -13.93 4.64
C ASP A 5 9.41 -13.79 3.17
N PRO A 6 8.70 -14.80 2.63
CA PRO A 6 8.18 -14.76 1.26
C PRO A 6 7.28 -13.55 0.97
N GLU A 7 6.53 -13.04 1.95
CA GLU A 7 5.56 -11.96 1.76
C GLU A 7 6.26 -10.60 1.57
N ASP A 8 7.28 -10.32 2.38
CA ASP A 8 8.10 -9.11 2.26
C ASP A 8 8.85 -9.07 0.91
N LEU A 9 9.46 -10.20 0.51
CA LEU A 9 10.13 -10.32 -0.79
C LEU A 9 9.17 -10.08 -1.96
N LEU A 10 7.96 -10.64 -1.85
CA LEU A 10 6.93 -10.57 -2.87
C LEU A 10 6.42 -9.13 -3.05
N GLY A 11 6.28 -8.37 -1.97
CA GLY A 11 5.88 -6.96 -2.02
C GLY A 11 6.87 -6.08 -2.81
N ASP A 12 8.17 -6.22 -2.52
CA ASP A 12 9.24 -5.51 -3.25
C ASP A 12 9.27 -5.88 -4.74
N ASP A 13 9.20 -7.18 -5.05
CA ASP A 13 9.21 -7.67 -6.42
C ASP A 13 7.94 -7.26 -7.18
N PHE A 14 6.78 -7.22 -6.51
CA PHE A 14 5.52 -6.75 -7.10
C PHE A 14 5.56 -5.26 -7.44
N LEU A 15 6.10 -4.41 -6.55
CA LEU A 15 6.30 -3.00 -6.88
C LEU A 15 7.29 -2.83 -8.04
N THR A 16 8.35 -3.64 -8.10
CA THR A 16 9.26 -3.65 -9.24
C THR A 16 8.53 -4.06 -10.52
N ALA A 17 7.70 -5.10 -10.48
CA ALA A 17 6.90 -5.58 -11.60
C ALA A 17 5.90 -4.52 -12.09
N LEU A 18 5.33 -3.73 -11.18
CA LEU A 18 4.44 -2.63 -11.53
C LEU A 18 5.17 -1.39 -12.04
N PHE A 19 6.32 -1.03 -11.50
CA PHE A 19 6.92 0.31 -11.69
C PHE A 19 8.27 0.30 -12.42
N GLY A 20 8.86 -0.86 -12.68
CA GLY A 20 10.19 -1.01 -13.27
C GLY A 20 11.25 -0.20 -12.52
N ASP A 21 12.10 0.51 -13.26
CA ASP A 21 13.20 1.31 -12.70
C ASP A 21 12.78 2.60 -12.00
N HIS A 22 11.49 2.92 -11.98
CA HIS A 22 10.97 4.12 -11.32
C HIS A 22 11.27 4.07 -9.80
N PRO A 23 11.58 5.21 -9.15
CA PRO A 23 12.01 5.21 -7.75
C PRO A 23 11.06 4.52 -6.76
N VAL A 24 9.75 4.47 -7.03
CA VAL A 24 8.75 3.79 -6.18
C VAL A 24 8.73 2.26 -6.37
N GLY A 25 9.29 1.75 -7.47
CA GLY A 25 9.44 0.32 -7.71
C GLY A 25 10.70 -0.27 -7.09
N ARG A 26 11.60 0.56 -6.55
CA ARG A 26 12.88 0.10 -6.00
C ARG A 26 12.70 -0.42 -4.58
N PRO A 27 13.30 -1.58 -4.23
CA PRO A 27 13.34 -2.08 -2.86
C PRO A 27 13.87 -1.05 -1.88
N VAL A 28 13.22 -0.92 -0.72
CA VAL A 28 13.63 0.06 0.31
C VAL A 28 15.04 -0.21 0.82
N ILE A 29 15.40 -1.49 0.98
CA ILE A 29 16.72 -1.91 1.47
C ILE A 29 17.82 -1.84 0.40
N GLY A 30 17.45 -1.64 -0.88
CA GLY A 30 18.37 -1.70 -2.02
C GLY A 30 18.76 -3.13 -2.44
N SER A 31 19.89 -3.24 -3.13
CA SER A 31 20.50 -4.51 -3.55
C SER A 31 21.76 -4.81 -2.73
N VAL A 32 22.19 -6.07 -2.71
CA VAL A 32 23.48 -6.49 -2.11
C VAL A 32 24.62 -5.63 -2.64
N GLU A 33 24.72 -5.47 -3.96
CA GLU A 33 25.71 -4.62 -4.62
C GLU A 33 25.66 -3.17 -4.12
N SER A 34 24.46 -2.59 -3.98
CA SER A 34 24.32 -1.21 -3.50
C SER A 34 24.74 -1.04 -2.04
N ILE A 35 24.61 -2.08 -1.22
CA ILE A 35 25.00 -2.08 0.19
C ILE A 35 26.52 -2.24 0.30
N GLU A 36 27.10 -3.22 -0.41
CA GLU A 36 28.54 -3.50 -0.38
C GLU A 36 29.38 -2.36 -0.97
N SER A 37 28.85 -1.65 -1.97
CA SER A 37 29.52 -0.50 -2.58
C SER A 37 29.31 0.83 -1.82
N MET A 38 28.46 0.86 -0.79
CA MET A 38 28.09 2.10 -0.11
C MET A 38 29.23 2.63 0.75
N SER A 39 29.69 3.85 0.45
CA SER A 39 30.73 4.53 1.22
C SER A 39 30.17 5.41 2.33
N ARG A 40 30.97 5.61 3.39
CA ARG A 40 30.70 6.60 4.45
C ARG A 40 30.40 7.99 3.87
N THR A 41 31.11 8.40 2.82
CA THR A 41 30.91 9.72 2.18
C THR A 41 29.53 9.83 1.53
N GLN A 42 29.04 8.77 0.88
CA GLN A 42 27.69 8.75 0.30
C GLN A 42 26.62 8.83 1.40
N LEU A 43 26.77 8.04 2.48
CA LEU A 43 25.86 8.07 3.63
C LEU A 43 25.80 9.44 4.29
N HIS A 44 26.95 10.03 4.58
CA HIS A 44 27.05 11.35 5.19
C HIS A 44 26.45 12.43 4.27
N SER A 45 26.76 12.38 2.96
CA SER A 45 26.18 13.30 1.97
C SER A 45 24.65 13.18 1.91
N PHE A 46 24.11 11.96 1.96
CA PHE A 46 22.68 11.73 2.00
C PHE A 46 22.05 12.34 3.27
N HIS A 47 22.65 12.08 4.43
CA HIS A 47 22.19 12.63 5.72
C HIS A 47 22.12 14.16 5.67
N VAL A 48 23.23 14.83 5.32
CA VAL A 48 23.29 16.30 5.25
C VAL A 48 22.27 16.88 4.26
N ARG A 49 22.04 16.22 3.11
CA ARG A 49 21.12 16.72 2.08
C ARG A 49 19.64 16.46 2.38
N ARG A 50 19.33 15.41 3.13
CA ARG A 50 17.94 14.91 3.31
C ARG A 50 17.38 15.17 4.71
N TYR A 51 18.20 15.16 5.75
CA TYR A 51 17.79 15.34 7.15
C TYR A 51 17.88 16.82 7.53
N THR A 52 17.10 17.65 6.84
CA THR A 52 17.08 19.09 7.07
C THR A 52 15.78 19.49 7.76
N PRO A 53 15.81 20.45 8.71
CA PRO A 53 14.60 20.87 9.44
C PRO A 53 13.39 21.22 8.56
N PRO A 54 13.52 21.85 7.37
CA PRO A 54 12.38 22.13 6.49
C PRO A 54 11.64 20.87 6.00
N ARG A 55 12.27 19.70 6.03
CA ARG A 55 11.72 18.43 5.54
C ARG A 55 11.35 17.46 6.68
N MET A 56 11.41 17.93 7.92
CA MET A 56 11.16 17.12 9.12
C MET A 56 9.91 17.62 9.84
N VAL A 57 9.15 16.67 10.40
CA VAL A 57 8.02 16.94 11.28
C VAL A 57 8.30 16.23 12.59
N VAL A 58 8.23 16.96 13.70
CA VAL A 58 8.23 16.37 15.04
C VAL A 58 6.78 16.27 15.49
N ALA A 59 6.25 15.05 15.55
CA ALA A 59 4.91 14.77 16.05
C ALA A 59 5.01 14.22 17.47
N VAL A 60 4.18 14.73 18.37
CA VAL A 60 4.10 14.30 19.77
C VAL A 60 2.62 14.16 20.12
N ALA A 61 2.26 13.08 20.81
CA ALA A 61 0.92 12.87 21.33
C ALA A 61 0.99 12.21 22.71
N GLY A 62 0.09 12.62 23.60
CA GLY A 62 0.06 12.19 25.00
C GLY A 62 -0.30 13.35 25.92
N ASN A 63 0.03 13.22 27.20
CA ASN A 63 -0.11 14.29 28.17
C ASN A 63 1.05 15.28 28.08
N VAL A 64 0.99 16.19 27.10
CA VAL A 64 2.06 17.16 26.82
C VAL A 64 1.49 18.55 26.63
N ASP A 65 2.22 19.56 27.12
CA ASP A 65 1.96 20.95 26.77
C ASP A 65 2.63 21.31 25.44
N HIS A 66 1.90 22.02 24.56
CA HIS A 66 2.40 22.33 23.23
C HIS A 66 3.61 23.28 23.28
N ASP A 67 3.53 24.34 24.07
CA ASP A 67 4.55 25.38 24.10
C ASP A 67 5.83 24.88 24.76
N GLU A 68 5.70 24.08 25.82
CA GLU A 68 6.83 23.39 26.44
C GLU A 68 7.52 22.43 25.46
N THR A 69 6.73 21.63 24.73
CA THR A 69 7.23 20.70 23.71
C THR A 69 7.98 21.44 22.61
N VAL A 70 7.41 22.52 22.09
CA VAL A 70 8.05 23.36 21.07
C VAL A 70 9.35 23.97 21.59
N ALA A 71 9.37 24.43 22.85
CA ALA A 71 10.57 24.97 23.47
C ALA A 71 11.67 23.91 23.60
N LEU A 72 11.33 22.68 24.00
CA LEU A 72 12.26 21.55 24.06
C LEU A 72 12.83 21.22 22.68
N VAL A 73 11.98 21.09 21.66
CA VAL A 73 12.41 20.80 20.28
C VAL A 73 13.31 21.92 19.76
N ARG A 74 12.96 23.19 19.96
CA ARG A 74 13.80 24.33 19.55
C ARG A 74 15.17 24.31 20.23
N ARG A 75 15.25 23.94 21.51
CA ARG A 75 16.53 23.77 22.22
C ARG A 75 17.34 22.61 21.63
N SER A 76 16.71 21.46 21.36
CA SER A 76 17.40 20.28 20.80
C SER A 76 17.92 20.50 19.38
N PHE A 77 17.25 21.34 18.58
CA PHE A 77 17.67 21.69 17.22
C PHE A 77 18.51 22.99 17.16
N LYS A 78 18.97 23.52 18.30
CA LYS A 78 19.78 24.75 18.34
C LYS A 78 21.03 24.59 17.46
N GLY A 79 21.29 25.59 16.61
CA GLY A 79 22.39 25.57 15.64
C GLY A 79 22.06 24.88 14.31
N HIS A 80 20.95 24.14 14.23
CA HIS A 80 20.46 23.51 13.00
C HIS A 80 19.23 24.21 12.41
N LEU A 81 18.48 24.97 13.23
CA LEU A 81 17.38 25.82 12.76
C LEU A 81 17.95 27.08 12.10
N THR A 82 17.77 27.21 10.79
CA THR A 82 18.02 28.48 10.09
C THR A 82 16.91 29.48 10.40
N ARG A 83 17.17 30.79 10.30
CA ARG A 83 16.14 31.83 10.43
C ARG A 83 15.39 31.97 9.09
N GLY A 84 14.06 31.99 9.15
CA GLY A 84 13.19 32.14 7.98
C GLY A 84 13.07 30.96 6.99
N PRO A 85 13.49 29.70 7.25
CA PRO A 85 13.20 28.62 6.34
C PRO A 85 11.69 28.35 6.35
N LYS A 86 11.08 28.38 5.17
CA LYS A 86 9.76 27.81 4.99
C LYS A 86 9.88 26.29 5.02
N PRO A 87 8.89 25.55 5.55
CA PRO A 87 8.81 24.11 5.32
C PRO A 87 8.97 23.81 3.83
N ALA A 88 9.69 22.73 3.52
CA ALA A 88 9.82 22.29 2.15
C ALA A 88 8.43 21.94 1.60
N GLU A 89 8.24 22.19 0.31
CA GLU A 89 7.01 21.78 -0.36
C GLU A 89 6.83 20.27 -0.24
N ARG A 90 5.56 19.86 -0.12
CA ARG A 90 5.21 18.46 -0.04
C ARG A 90 5.54 17.81 -1.37
N ARG A 91 5.89 16.52 -1.31
CA ARG A 91 6.20 15.78 -2.53
C ARG A 91 4.94 15.67 -3.37
N GLU A 92 4.99 16.30 -4.52
CA GLU A 92 4.10 16.07 -5.65
C GLU A 92 4.88 15.35 -6.75
N GLY A 93 4.18 14.87 -7.76
CA GLY A 93 4.79 14.27 -8.92
C GLY A 93 3.79 14.09 -10.04
N ARG A 94 4.31 13.66 -11.19
CA ARG A 94 3.51 13.10 -12.26
C ARG A 94 4.21 11.82 -12.67
N LEU A 95 3.56 10.70 -12.40
CA LEU A 95 4.08 9.41 -12.79
C LEU A 95 4.31 9.40 -14.31
N ARG A 96 5.55 9.15 -14.71
CA ARG A 96 5.93 8.98 -16.11
C ARG A 96 6.58 7.63 -16.28
N LEU A 97 5.76 6.64 -16.66
CA LEU A 97 6.22 5.28 -16.91
C LEU A 97 6.09 4.98 -18.41
N ARG A 98 7.15 4.42 -18.97
CA ARG A 98 7.14 3.82 -20.30
C ARG A 98 7.04 2.29 -20.25
N THR A 99 7.16 1.72 -19.06
CA THR A 99 7.10 0.27 -18.83
C THR A 99 5.65 -0.18 -18.65
N VAL A 100 5.35 -1.35 -19.21
CA VAL A 100 4.13 -2.09 -18.90
C VAL A 100 4.37 -2.92 -17.64
N PRO A 101 3.34 -3.18 -16.82
CA PRO A 101 3.44 -4.15 -15.74
C PRO A 101 3.89 -5.53 -16.21
N GLU A 102 4.64 -6.25 -15.37
CA GLU A 102 5.21 -7.56 -15.72
C GLU A 102 4.81 -8.66 -14.73
N LEU A 103 5.12 -9.91 -15.09
CA LEU A 103 5.04 -11.08 -14.21
C LEU A 103 6.45 -11.46 -13.77
N THR A 104 6.75 -11.38 -12.48
CA THR A 104 8.01 -11.84 -11.87
C THR A 104 7.86 -13.19 -11.18
N LEU A 105 8.95 -13.95 -11.10
CA LEU A 105 9.00 -15.23 -10.40
C LEU A 105 10.30 -15.32 -9.60
N ARG A 106 10.19 -15.64 -8.32
CA ARG A 106 11.28 -16.10 -7.47
C ARG A 106 11.06 -17.56 -7.13
N GLY A 107 11.94 -18.41 -7.68
CA GLY A 107 11.97 -19.82 -7.30
C GLY A 107 12.48 -19.96 -5.87
N ARG A 108 11.70 -20.63 -5.02
CA ARG A 108 12.06 -20.96 -3.64
C ARG A 108 11.57 -22.36 -3.32
N ASP A 109 12.38 -23.12 -2.60
CA ASP A 109 11.94 -24.41 -2.06
C ASP A 109 11.03 -24.12 -0.85
N SER A 110 9.72 -24.19 -1.07
CA SER A 110 8.70 -23.85 -0.08
C SER A 110 7.44 -24.69 -0.27
N GLU A 111 6.81 -25.05 0.84
CA GLU A 111 5.53 -25.78 0.89
C GLU A 111 4.33 -24.95 0.38
N GLN A 112 4.51 -23.63 0.28
CA GLN A 112 3.50 -22.70 -0.22
C GLN A 112 3.98 -21.98 -1.47
N ALA A 113 3.00 -21.61 -2.30
CA ALA A 113 3.15 -20.60 -3.34
C ALA A 113 2.47 -19.31 -2.88
N HIS A 114 3.17 -18.20 -3.04
CA HIS A 114 2.69 -16.86 -2.73
C HIS A 114 2.53 -16.07 -4.02
N LEU A 115 1.39 -15.44 -4.19
CA LEU A 115 1.03 -14.60 -5.33
C LEU A 115 0.69 -13.20 -4.83
N CYS A 116 1.28 -12.19 -5.47
CA CYS A 116 0.81 -10.82 -5.36
C CYS A 116 0.51 -10.32 -6.76
N MET A 117 -0.72 -9.90 -7.01
CA MET A 117 -1.14 -9.36 -8.30
C MET A 117 -1.99 -8.12 -8.12
N GLY A 118 -1.99 -7.24 -9.11
CA GLY A 118 -2.72 -5.99 -8.98
C GLY A 118 -2.35 -4.96 -10.02
N VAL A 119 -2.76 -3.72 -9.78
CA VAL A 119 -2.69 -2.63 -10.74
C VAL A 119 -2.06 -1.39 -10.11
N ARG A 120 -1.58 -0.48 -10.96
CA ARG A 120 -1.22 0.87 -10.54
C ARG A 120 -2.50 1.62 -10.13
N ALA A 121 -2.57 2.02 -8.87
CA ALA A 121 -3.67 2.79 -8.29
C ALA A 121 -3.43 4.31 -8.41
N PHE A 122 -4.38 5.07 -7.86
CA PHE A 122 -4.39 6.53 -7.86
C PHE A 122 -3.33 7.10 -6.91
N GLY A 123 -2.73 8.21 -7.30
CA GLY A 123 -1.92 9.05 -6.45
C GLY A 123 -2.71 9.72 -5.34
N ARG A 124 -2.00 10.15 -4.30
CA ARG A 124 -2.58 10.76 -3.08
C ARG A 124 -3.53 11.93 -3.35
N HIS A 125 -3.29 12.69 -4.42
CA HIS A 125 -3.98 13.94 -4.71
C HIS A 125 -5.04 13.81 -5.83
N GLU A 126 -5.32 12.59 -6.31
CA GLU A 126 -6.28 12.35 -7.39
C GLU A 126 -7.75 12.24 -6.92
N GLY A 127 -8.04 12.40 -5.63
CA GLY A 127 -9.42 12.55 -5.11
C GLY A 127 -10.17 11.24 -4.81
N HIS A 128 -9.70 10.08 -5.23
CA HIS A 128 -10.44 8.80 -5.08
C HIS A 128 -10.22 8.07 -3.74
N ARG A 129 -9.52 8.68 -2.77
CA ARG A 129 -9.03 7.99 -1.56
C ARG A 129 -10.11 7.24 -0.77
N TRP A 130 -11.28 7.86 -0.56
CA TRP A 130 -12.31 7.30 0.32
C TRP A 130 -13.05 6.16 -0.34
N ALA A 131 -13.53 6.36 -1.57
CA ALA A 131 -14.13 5.30 -2.38
C ALA A 131 -13.16 4.13 -2.61
N LEU A 132 -11.88 4.41 -2.86
CA LEU A 132 -10.85 3.38 -2.98
C LEU A 132 -10.66 2.59 -1.67
N SER A 133 -10.68 3.26 -0.52
CA SER A 133 -10.59 2.58 0.78
C SER A 133 -11.79 1.65 1.01
N VAL A 134 -13.00 2.10 0.68
CA VAL A 134 -14.23 1.29 0.79
C VAL A 134 -14.17 0.10 -0.16
N LEU A 135 -13.74 0.32 -1.41
CA LEU A 135 -13.54 -0.75 -2.40
C LEU A 135 -12.58 -1.82 -1.86
N ASN A 136 -11.40 -1.41 -1.38
CA ASN A 136 -10.40 -2.35 -0.84
C ASN A 136 -10.94 -3.14 0.35
N THR A 137 -11.64 -2.48 1.28
CA THR A 137 -12.24 -3.18 2.42
C THR A 137 -13.29 -4.19 2.00
N ALA A 138 -14.15 -3.87 1.02
CA ALA A 138 -15.15 -4.78 0.49
C ALA A 138 -14.55 -5.97 -0.28
N VAL A 139 -13.47 -5.72 -1.04
CA VAL A 139 -12.84 -6.73 -1.92
C VAL A 139 -11.97 -7.70 -1.13
N GLY A 140 -11.07 -7.21 -0.28
CA GLY A 140 -10.08 -8.06 0.41
C GLY A 140 -9.63 -7.59 1.79
N GLY A 141 -10.25 -6.56 2.37
CA GLY A 141 -9.74 -5.95 3.62
C GLY A 141 -10.19 -6.60 4.93
N GLY A 142 -10.80 -7.78 4.90
CA GLY A 142 -11.24 -8.48 6.12
C GLY A 142 -11.98 -9.79 5.87
N LEU A 143 -12.42 -10.43 6.95
CA LEU A 143 -13.06 -11.75 6.91
C LEU A 143 -14.38 -11.75 6.10
N SER A 144 -15.11 -10.64 6.10
CA SER A 144 -16.36 -10.50 5.35
C SER A 144 -16.16 -10.02 3.90
N SER A 145 -14.92 -9.93 3.44
CA SER A 145 -14.61 -9.45 2.08
C SER A 145 -14.84 -10.54 1.03
N ARG A 146 -15.13 -10.15 -0.21
CA ARG A 146 -15.45 -11.09 -1.29
C ARG A 146 -14.34 -12.13 -1.50
N LEU A 147 -13.08 -11.69 -1.57
CA LEU A 147 -11.95 -12.61 -1.79
C LEU A 147 -11.82 -13.61 -0.64
N PHE A 148 -12.01 -13.16 0.60
CA PHE A 148 -11.96 -14.06 1.75
C PHE A 148 -13.08 -15.10 1.70
N GLN A 149 -14.32 -14.65 1.46
CA GLN A 149 -15.48 -15.53 1.41
C GLN A 149 -15.39 -16.55 0.26
N GLU A 150 -14.96 -16.12 -0.92
CA GLU A 150 -14.88 -16.99 -2.09
C GLU A 150 -13.70 -17.98 -2.01
N ILE A 151 -12.53 -17.53 -1.59
CA ILE A 151 -11.30 -18.34 -1.68
C ILE A 151 -11.06 -19.15 -0.41
N ARG A 152 -11.22 -18.52 0.76
CA ARG A 152 -10.89 -19.14 2.04
C ARG A 152 -12.09 -19.82 2.70
N GLU A 153 -13.23 -19.13 2.79
CA GLU A 153 -14.41 -19.68 3.48
C GLU A 153 -15.11 -20.77 2.64
N SER A 154 -15.43 -20.46 1.38
CA SER A 154 -16.26 -21.33 0.55
C SER A 154 -15.48 -22.48 -0.10
N ARG A 155 -14.23 -22.24 -0.50
CA ARG A 155 -13.41 -23.21 -1.26
C ARG A 155 -12.20 -23.75 -0.50
N GLY A 156 -11.77 -23.10 0.59
CA GLY A 156 -10.60 -23.54 1.38
C GLY A 156 -9.27 -23.57 0.61
N LEU A 157 -9.14 -22.77 -0.46
CA LEU A 157 -8.01 -22.88 -1.40
C LEU A 157 -6.72 -22.21 -0.92
N ALA A 158 -6.83 -21.20 -0.05
CA ALA A 158 -5.70 -20.40 0.43
C ALA A 158 -5.72 -20.23 1.95
N TYR A 159 -4.54 -20.18 2.55
CA TYR A 159 -4.35 -19.93 3.98
C TYR A 159 -4.55 -18.45 4.31
N SER A 160 -4.05 -17.59 3.43
CA SER A 160 -4.15 -16.14 3.51
C SER A 160 -4.58 -15.59 2.16
N VAL A 161 -5.53 -14.65 2.20
CA VAL A 161 -5.92 -13.85 1.05
C VAL A 161 -6.39 -12.50 1.56
N TYR A 162 -5.88 -11.43 0.96
CA TYR A 162 -6.29 -10.06 1.30
C TYR A 162 -5.98 -9.11 0.14
N SER A 163 -6.50 -7.88 0.24
CA SER A 163 -6.09 -6.78 -0.64
C SER A 163 -5.52 -5.60 0.14
N SER A 164 -4.61 -4.87 -0.47
CA SER A 164 -4.02 -3.67 0.12
C SER A 164 -3.87 -2.53 -0.89
N ILE A 165 -3.66 -1.33 -0.35
CA ILE A 165 -3.42 -0.11 -1.13
C ILE A 165 -2.15 0.55 -0.62
N ASP A 166 -1.19 0.75 -1.51
CA ASP A 166 -0.07 1.66 -1.32
C ASP A 166 -0.38 3.00 -1.98
N THR A 167 -0.20 4.11 -1.25
CA THR A 167 -0.45 5.45 -1.77
C THR A 167 0.81 6.30 -1.75
N PHE A 168 1.32 6.63 -2.93
CA PHE A 168 2.45 7.53 -3.15
C PHE A 168 1.96 8.93 -3.54
N ALA A 169 2.90 9.86 -3.75
CA ALA A 169 2.58 11.25 -4.09
C ALA A 169 1.76 11.36 -5.39
N ASP A 170 2.16 10.62 -6.42
CA ASP A 170 1.69 10.74 -7.80
C ASP A 170 1.27 9.41 -8.43
N SER A 171 1.18 8.35 -7.63
CA SER A 171 0.66 7.04 -8.01
C SER A 171 0.30 6.23 -6.76
N GLY A 172 -0.16 5.00 -6.94
CA GLY A 172 -0.34 4.01 -5.90
C GLY A 172 -0.27 2.59 -6.46
N ALA A 173 -0.41 1.60 -5.60
CA ALA A 173 -0.61 0.21 -5.99
C ALA A 173 -1.87 -0.32 -5.30
N PHE A 174 -2.72 -1.02 -6.04
CA PHE A 174 -3.75 -1.88 -5.46
C PHE A 174 -3.31 -3.30 -5.72
N SER A 175 -3.19 -4.10 -4.67
CA SER A 175 -2.73 -5.48 -4.76
C SER A 175 -3.67 -6.44 -4.06
N VAL A 176 -3.70 -7.66 -4.57
CA VAL A 176 -4.29 -8.83 -3.95
C VAL A 176 -3.15 -9.81 -3.69
N TYR A 177 -3.03 -10.21 -2.44
CA TYR A 177 -2.11 -11.25 -2.00
C TYR A 177 -2.87 -12.55 -1.76
N ALA A 178 -2.25 -13.68 -2.09
CA ALA A 178 -2.70 -15.00 -1.69
C ALA A 178 -1.52 -15.93 -1.39
N GLY A 179 -1.60 -16.66 -0.28
CA GLY A 179 -0.70 -17.77 0.06
C GLY A 179 -1.46 -19.10 0.05
N CYS A 180 -1.07 -20.03 -0.82
CA CYS A 180 -1.78 -21.31 -1.02
C CYS A 180 -0.81 -22.47 -1.27
N GLN A 181 -1.35 -23.69 -1.34
CA GLN A 181 -0.59 -24.83 -1.84
C GLN A 181 -0.24 -24.63 -3.34
N PRO A 182 0.94 -25.07 -3.82
CA PRO A 182 1.35 -24.89 -5.21
C PRO A 182 0.36 -25.47 -6.24
N GLU A 183 -0.33 -26.56 -5.89
CA GLU A 183 -1.32 -27.19 -6.76
C GLU A 183 -2.55 -26.31 -6.96
N ASN A 184 -2.91 -25.50 -5.95
CA ASN A 184 -4.09 -24.64 -5.95
C ASN A 184 -3.85 -23.28 -6.60
N LEU A 185 -2.60 -22.90 -6.88
CA LEU A 185 -2.25 -21.55 -7.35
C LEU A 185 -3.03 -21.15 -8.62
N GLY A 186 -3.23 -22.09 -9.55
CA GLY A 186 -3.98 -21.84 -10.78
C GLY A 186 -5.45 -21.53 -10.53
N GLU A 187 -6.09 -22.27 -9.63
CA GLU A 187 -7.50 -22.07 -9.26
C GLU A 187 -7.68 -20.79 -8.46
N VAL A 188 -6.85 -20.54 -7.44
CA VAL A 188 -6.85 -19.31 -6.65
C VAL A 188 -6.74 -18.08 -7.55
N THR A 189 -5.81 -18.09 -8.50
CA THR A 189 -5.64 -16.98 -9.46
C THR A 189 -6.88 -16.76 -10.31
N THR A 190 -7.53 -17.85 -10.75
CA THR A 190 -8.75 -17.79 -11.56
C THR A 190 -9.87 -17.12 -10.76
N VAL A 191 -10.10 -17.55 -9.52
CA VAL A 191 -11.13 -16.99 -8.64
C VAL A 191 -10.85 -15.51 -8.33
N ILE A 192 -9.60 -15.13 -8.06
CA ILE A 192 -9.22 -13.72 -7.85
C ILE A 192 -9.61 -12.88 -9.08
N ARG A 193 -9.25 -13.33 -10.28
CA ARG A 193 -9.56 -12.61 -11.52
C ARG A 193 -11.06 -12.51 -11.78
N GLU A 194 -11.83 -13.55 -11.52
CA GLU A 194 -13.28 -13.55 -11.65
C GLU A 194 -13.94 -12.56 -10.68
N VAL A 195 -13.53 -12.56 -9.40
CA VAL A 195 -14.03 -11.62 -8.40
C VAL A 195 -13.72 -10.18 -8.80
N LEU A 196 -12.46 -9.88 -9.18
CA LEU A 196 -12.06 -8.53 -9.57
C LEU A 196 -12.76 -8.08 -10.86
N ALA A 197 -12.92 -8.96 -11.85
CA ALA A 197 -13.64 -8.66 -13.08
C ALA A 197 -15.13 -8.40 -12.83
N ASN A 198 -15.76 -9.18 -11.94
CA ASN A 198 -17.15 -8.96 -11.53
C ASN A 198 -17.31 -7.60 -10.82
N VAL A 199 -16.41 -7.27 -9.89
CA VAL A 199 -16.42 -5.98 -9.19
C VAL A 199 -16.18 -4.82 -10.16
N ALA A 200 -15.33 -4.99 -11.16
CA ALA A 200 -15.10 -3.98 -12.20
C ALA A 200 -16.36 -3.72 -13.06
N ALA A 201 -17.10 -4.77 -13.43
CA ALA A 201 -18.26 -4.67 -14.29
C ALA A 201 -19.54 -4.25 -13.54
N ASN A 202 -19.77 -4.85 -12.37
CA ASN A 202 -21.04 -4.79 -11.66
C ASN A 202 -20.96 -4.00 -10.35
N GLY A 203 -19.75 -3.64 -9.89
CA GLY A 203 -19.54 -2.96 -8.61
C GLY A 203 -19.73 -3.88 -7.39
N ILE A 204 -19.80 -3.24 -6.24
CA ILE A 204 -20.17 -3.87 -4.96
C ILE A 204 -21.64 -3.59 -4.64
N THR A 205 -22.24 -4.39 -3.76
CA THR A 205 -23.61 -4.14 -3.30
C THR A 205 -23.65 -3.03 -2.24
N ASP A 206 -24.83 -2.46 -2.02
CA ASP A 206 -25.04 -1.46 -0.96
C ASP A 206 -24.71 -2.02 0.43
N ASP A 207 -25.05 -3.28 0.68
CA ASP A 207 -24.74 -3.94 1.95
C ASP A 207 -23.22 -4.14 2.13
N GLU A 208 -22.49 -4.47 1.07
CA GLU A 208 -21.02 -4.54 1.10
C GLU A 208 -20.41 -3.17 1.36
N CYS A 209 -20.92 -2.12 0.69
CA CYS A 209 -20.50 -0.75 0.89
C CYS A 209 -20.73 -0.30 2.35
N ALA A 210 -21.93 -0.55 2.90
CA ALA A 210 -22.27 -0.23 4.27
C ALA A 210 -21.39 -0.97 5.28
N ARG A 211 -21.15 -2.28 5.09
CA ARG A 211 -20.25 -3.07 5.95
C ARG A 211 -18.81 -2.55 5.88
N ALA A 212 -18.30 -2.27 4.69
CA ALA A 212 -16.96 -1.74 4.50
C ALA A 212 -16.78 -0.39 5.19
N LYS A 213 -17.74 0.54 5.02
CA LYS A 213 -17.77 1.82 5.74
C LYS A 213 -17.79 1.62 7.26
N GLY A 214 -18.64 0.72 7.76
CA GLY A 214 -18.70 0.36 9.17
C GLY A 214 -17.36 -0.16 9.72
N SER A 215 -16.71 -1.06 8.97
CA SER A 215 -15.39 -1.61 9.33
C SER A 215 -14.30 -0.54 9.40
N ILE A 216 -14.23 0.35 8.40
CA ILE A 216 -13.24 1.44 8.37
C ILE A 216 -13.46 2.39 9.54
N ARG A 217 -14.71 2.78 9.81
CA ARG A 217 -15.06 3.68 10.92
C ARG A 217 -14.74 3.06 12.27
N GLY A 218 -15.12 1.80 12.48
CA GLY A 218 -14.81 1.06 13.70
C GLY A 218 -13.30 0.95 13.93
N GLY A 219 -12.55 0.54 12.90
CA GLY A 219 -11.09 0.46 12.98
C GLY A 219 -10.41 1.80 13.26
N LEU A 220 -10.91 2.90 12.69
CA LEU A 220 -10.40 4.23 12.98
C LEU A 220 -10.61 4.62 14.45
N VAL A 221 -11.79 4.38 15.02
CA VAL A 221 -12.10 4.78 16.40
C VAL A 221 -11.30 3.94 17.40
N LEU A 222 -11.30 2.62 17.23
CA LEU A 222 -10.56 1.69 18.10
C LEU A 222 -9.05 1.92 18.02
N GLY A 223 -8.51 2.21 16.84
CA GLY A 223 -7.09 2.48 16.65
C GLY A 223 -6.57 3.80 17.28
N LEU A 224 -7.44 4.64 17.84
CA LEU A 224 -7.06 5.93 18.43
C LEU A 224 -6.93 5.90 19.96
N GLU A 225 -7.00 4.72 20.57
CA GLU A 225 -6.76 4.50 22.00
C GLU A 225 -5.30 4.75 22.38
N ASP A 226 -4.37 4.38 21.50
CA ASP A 226 -2.94 4.50 21.74
C ASP A 226 -2.38 5.87 21.28
N SER A 227 -1.52 6.48 22.12
CA SER A 227 -0.89 7.76 21.82
C SER A 227 0.08 7.68 20.65
N GLY A 228 0.76 6.55 20.45
CA GLY A 228 1.64 6.30 19.31
C GLY A 228 0.87 6.33 17.99
N SER A 229 -0.31 5.72 17.95
CA SER A 229 -1.22 5.74 16.79
C SER A 229 -1.68 7.16 16.44
N ARG A 230 -2.00 7.97 17.47
CA ARG A 230 -2.35 9.39 17.30
C ARG A 230 -1.17 10.21 16.78
N MET A 231 0.02 10.01 17.35
CA MET A 231 1.27 10.66 16.91
C MET A 231 1.57 10.34 15.44
N HIS A 232 1.53 9.06 15.05
CA HIS A 232 1.80 8.64 13.67
C HIS A 232 0.83 9.27 12.68
N ARG A 233 -0.45 9.35 13.06
CA ARG A 233 -1.48 10.02 12.24
C ARG A 233 -1.17 11.50 12.05
N ILE A 234 -0.84 12.24 13.12
CA ILE A 234 -0.50 13.67 13.03
C ILE A 234 0.71 13.87 12.12
N GLY A 235 1.79 13.12 12.35
CA GLY A 235 3.02 13.20 11.56
C GLY A 235 2.79 12.87 10.08
N ARG A 236 2.09 11.77 9.78
CA ARG A 236 1.73 11.41 8.40
C ARG A 236 0.82 12.43 7.75
N SER A 237 -0.13 13.02 8.49
CA SER A 237 -1.04 14.01 7.93
C SER A 237 -0.29 15.27 7.51
N GLU A 238 0.65 15.74 8.34
CA GLU A 238 1.46 16.91 8.04
C GLU A 238 2.40 16.66 6.85
N LEU A 239 3.15 15.55 6.88
CA LEU A 239 4.09 15.19 5.82
C LEU A 239 3.41 14.98 4.46
N ASN A 240 2.21 14.37 4.47
CA ASN A 240 1.57 13.95 3.23
C ASN A 240 0.57 14.96 2.67
N TYR A 241 -0.14 15.69 3.53
CA TYR A 241 -1.27 16.53 3.13
C TYR A 241 -1.17 17.97 3.62
N GLY A 242 -0.51 18.20 4.77
CA GLY A 242 -0.44 19.54 5.37
C GLY A 242 -1.72 20.06 5.97
N ASN A 243 -2.64 19.15 6.22
CA ASN A 243 -3.85 19.44 6.96
C ASN A 243 -3.99 18.40 8.06
N HIS A 244 -4.62 18.81 9.14
CA HIS A 244 -4.92 17.96 10.29
C HIS A 244 -6.42 17.77 10.36
N ARG A 245 -6.95 16.89 9.50
CA ARG A 245 -8.37 16.53 9.55
C ARG A 245 -8.65 15.87 10.90
N SER A 246 -9.68 16.34 11.58
CA SER A 246 -10.21 15.75 12.80
C SER A 246 -10.74 14.34 12.54
N ILE A 247 -10.97 13.59 13.62
CA ILE A 247 -11.59 12.26 13.56
C ILE A 247 -12.99 12.39 12.95
N SER A 248 -13.79 13.33 13.46
CA SER A 248 -15.18 13.56 13.00
C SER A 248 -15.25 13.91 11.52
N GLU A 249 -14.36 14.78 11.02
CA GLU A 249 -14.30 15.08 9.58
C GLU A 249 -13.90 13.84 8.77
N THR A 250 -13.00 13.00 9.28
CA THR A 250 -12.59 11.77 8.59
C THR A 250 -13.75 10.77 8.53
N LEU A 251 -14.50 10.61 9.62
CA LEU A 251 -15.70 9.77 9.68
C LEU A 251 -16.78 10.29 8.73
N ALA A 252 -17.03 11.60 8.69
CA ALA A 252 -17.98 12.22 7.77
C ALA A 252 -17.61 11.94 6.31
N ARG A 253 -16.33 12.05 5.94
CA ARG A 253 -15.87 11.73 4.57
C ARG A 253 -16.08 10.26 4.19
N ILE A 254 -15.94 9.35 5.14
CA ILE A 254 -16.24 7.92 4.90
C ILE A 254 -17.75 7.72 4.77
N ASP A 255 -18.53 8.37 5.62
CA ASP A 255 -20.00 8.30 5.61
C ASP A 255 -20.62 8.89 4.34
N GLU A 256 -19.98 9.90 3.73
CA GLU A 256 -20.38 10.50 2.45
C GLU A 256 -20.20 9.55 1.25
N VAL A 257 -19.30 8.55 1.33
CA VAL A 257 -19.01 7.65 0.20
C VAL A 257 -20.26 6.91 -0.23
N THR A 258 -20.59 7.01 -1.51
CA THR A 258 -21.72 6.30 -2.13
C THR A 258 -21.26 5.03 -2.82
N THR A 259 -22.17 4.06 -2.97
CA THR A 259 -21.89 2.82 -3.71
C THR A 259 -21.56 3.10 -5.18
N GLU A 260 -22.15 4.13 -5.79
CA GLU A 260 -21.87 4.51 -7.17
C GLU A 260 -20.45 5.06 -7.34
N GLU A 261 -19.96 5.92 -6.43
CA GLU A 261 -18.56 6.37 -6.45
C GLU A 261 -17.59 5.18 -6.33
N VAL A 262 -17.94 4.18 -5.52
CA VAL A 262 -17.13 2.95 -5.39
C VAL A 262 -17.13 2.15 -6.69
N ARG A 263 -18.29 2.05 -7.37
CA ARG A 263 -18.44 1.39 -8.67
C ARG A 263 -17.61 2.09 -9.74
N GLU A 264 -17.66 3.41 -9.83
CA GLU A 264 -16.84 4.19 -10.78
C GLU A 264 -15.34 3.94 -10.54
N VAL A 265 -14.90 4.00 -9.28
CA VAL A 265 -13.51 3.71 -8.90
C VAL A 265 -13.13 2.28 -9.25
N ALA A 266 -13.99 1.30 -9.01
CA ALA A 266 -13.74 -0.09 -9.38
C ALA A 266 -13.56 -0.27 -10.88
N ALA A 267 -14.46 0.31 -11.69
CA ALA A 267 -14.40 0.23 -13.15
C ALA A 267 -13.14 0.89 -13.71
N MET A 268 -12.73 2.05 -13.15
CA MET A 268 -11.51 2.76 -13.57
C MET A 268 -10.21 2.06 -13.14
N LEU A 269 -10.21 1.42 -11.98
CA LEU A 269 -9.01 0.84 -11.39
C LEU A 269 -8.77 -0.58 -11.90
N LEU A 270 -9.78 -1.44 -11.81
CA LEU A 270 -9.65 -2.89 -12.00
C LEU A 270 -9.64 -3.31 -13.49
N THR A 271 -9.78 -2.35 -14.41
CA THR A 271 -9.60 -2.55 -15.86
C THR A 271 -8.21 -2.13 -16.34
N ARG A 272 -7.36 -1.61 -15.46
CA ARG A 272 -5.97 -1.25 -15.78
C ARG A 272 -5.11 -2.50 -16.00
N PRO A 273 -3.98 -2.38 -16.71
CA PRO A 273 -3.04 -3.48 -16.87
C PRO A 273 -2.56 -4.01 -15.52
N PHE A 274 -2.63 -5.34 -15.34
CA PHE A 274 -2.17 -6.01 -14.14
C PHE A 274 -0.68 -6.31 -14.22
N GLY A 275 0.01 -6.25 -13.09
CA GLY A 275 1.30 -6.90 -12.86
C GLY A 275 1.15 -7.99 -11.81
N ALA A 276 2.14 -8.87 -11.72
CA ALA A 276 2.16 -9.92 -10.72
C ALA A 276 3.58 -10.31 -10.32
N SER A 277 3.73 -10.82 -9.10
CA SER A 277 4.91 -11.52 -8.63
C SER A 277 4.50 -12.84 -8.00
N VAL A 278 5.33 -13.86 -8.16
CA VAL A 278 5.17 -15.17 -7.52
C VAL A 278 6.44 -15.56 -6.79
N VAL A 279 6.30 -16.06 -5.56
CA VAL A 279 7.36 -16.73 -4.80
C VAL A 279 6.89 -18.14 -4.49
N GLY A 280 7.64 -19.17 -4.90
CA GLY A 280 7.25 -20.55 -4.63
C GLY A 280 8.08 -21.59 -5.39
N PRO A 281 7.69 -22.87 -5.35
CA PRO A 281 8.48 -23.99 -5.87
C PRO A 281 8.43 -24.14 -7.40
N TYR A 282 8.61 -23.04 -8.13
CA TYR A 282 8.67 -23.00 -9.60
C TYR A 282 10.04 -22.52 -10.07
N LYS A 283 10.61 -23.21 -11.07
CA LYS A 283 11.95 -22.89 -11.58
C LYS A 283 11.90 -21.86 -12.70
N ARG A 284 10.86 -21.89 -13.54
CA ARG A 284 10.73 -21.04 -14.73
C ARG A 284 9.30 -20.51 -14.82
N LYS A 285 9.13 -19.30 -15.39
CA LYS A 285 7.79 -18.69 -15.57
C LYS A 285 6.83 -19.59 -16.34
N ARG A 286 7.32 -20.41 -17.29
CA ARG A 286 6.51 -21.37 -18.05
C ARG A 286 5.94 -22.53 -17.22
N ASP A 287 6.53 -22.79 -16.05
CA ASP A 287 6.09 -23.83 -15.13
C ASP A 287 4.90 -23.34 -14.28
N LEU A 288 4.62 -22.03 -14.29
CA LEU A 288 3.46 -21.45 -13.62
C LEU A 288 2.15 -21.86 -14.31
N PRO A 289 1.06 -22.02 -13.53
CA PRO A 289 -0.27 -22.27 -14.07
C PRO A 289 -0.65 -21.25 -15.16
N ALA A 290 -1.41 -21.69 -16.17
CA ALA A 290 -1.83 -20.83 -17.28
C ALA A 290 -2.59 -19.57 -16.79
N ALA A 291 -3.41 -19.72 -15.75
CA ALA A 291 -4.13 -18.60 -15.13
C ALA A 291 -3.20 -17.50 -14.58
N VAL A 292 -2.05 -17.88 -14.01
CA VAL A 292 -1.03 -16.94 -13.51
C VAL A 292 -0.31 -16.26 -14.66
N ARG A 293 0.08 -17.03 -15.69
CA ARG A 293 0.76 -16.48 -16.87
C ARG A 293 -0.12 -15.51 -17.66
N GLY A 294 -1.44 -15.68 -17.61
CA GLY A 294 -2.42 -14.80 -18.26
C GLY A 294 -2.86 -13.58 -17.44
N ILE A 295 -2.16 -13.25 -16.34
CA ILE A 295 -2.40 -12.00 -15.61
C ILE A 295 -1.91 -10.79 -16.41
N VAL A 296 -0.76 -10.93 -17.07
CA VAL A 296 -0.05 -9.86 -17.81
C VAL A 296 -0.20 -10.01 -19.31
#